data_AF-A0A2V5NL95-F1
#
_entry.id   AF-A0A2V5NL95-F1
#
_cell.length_a   1.000
_cell.length_b   1.000
_cell.length_c   1.000
_cell.angle_alpha   90.00
_cell.angle_beta   90.00
_cell.angle_gamma   90.00
#
_symmetry.space_group_name_H-M   'P 1'
#
loop_
_entity.id
_entity.type
_entity.pdbx_description
1 polymer ?
#
loop_
_entity_poly.entity_id
_entity_poly.type
_entity_poly.pdbx_seq_one_letter_code
_entity_poly.pdbx_strand_id
1 'polypeptide(L)'
;MNIYEEYFAPLTTKGAPDIIKMQKNPNVTVRMRGVMEKCTFCVQRIEEAKIAAHARAGASADTRIPRDSFTTACAQACPTGAIVFGDIKDSESRVSKMKGQDRNYRLLDYLNVVARTSYLARIRNPNPKMPDAKDIGVASLVEKVPE
;
A
#
# COMPACT_ATOMS: atom_id res chain seq x y z
N MET A 1 14.66 -41.16 -2.42
CA MET A 1 14.71 -39.72 -2.75
C MET A 1 13.27 -39.23 -2.73
N ASN A 2 12.80 -38.81 -1.56
CA ASN A 2 11.38 -38.49 -1.35
C ASN A 2 11.12 -37.07 -1.84
N ILE A 3 10.19 -36.95 -2.80
CA ILE A 3 9.73 -35.70 -3.43
C ILE A 3 9.19 -34.68 -2.40
N TYR A 4 8.99 -35.11 -1.15
CA TYR A 4 8.50 -34.31 -0.02
C TYR A 4 9.60 -33.57 0.77
N GLU A 5 10.88 -33.76 0.45
CA GLU A 5 12.00 -33.16 1.22
C GLU A 5 12.45 -31.78 0.69
N GLU A 6 11.95 -31.34 -0.47
CA GLU A 6 12.47 -30.16 -1.19
C GLU A 6 11.71 -28.82 -0.98
N TYR A 7 10.59 -28.79 -0.25
CA TYR A 7 9.63 -27.69 -0.38
C TYR A 7 9.86 -26.42 0.46
N PHE A 8 11.04 -26.22 1.05
CA PHE A 8 11.37 -24.94 1.72
C PHE A 8 12.87 -24.62 1.76
N ALA A 9 13.35 -23.91 0.73
CA ALA A 9 14.63 -23.19 0.64
C ALA A 9 15.95 -24.02 0.69
N PRO A 10 16.99 -23.65 -0.08
CA PRO A 10 18.24 -24.43 -0.21
C PRO A 10 19.14 -24.48 1.04
N LEU A 11 18.74 -23.87 2.16
CA LEU A 11 19.61 -23.64 3.32
C LEU A 11 19.04 -24.10 4.67
N THR A 12 17.90 -24.78 4.74
CA THR A 12 17.33 -25.17 6.04
C THR A 12 16.82 -26.61 6.04
N THR A 13 17.32 -27.43 6.96
CA THR A 13 16.82 -28.78 7.25
C THR A 13 15.76 -28.71 8.33
N LYS A 14 14.50 -29.05 7.98
CA LYS A 14 13.30 -29.19 8.84
C LYS A 14 13.01 -28.05 9.83
N GLY A 15 12.01 -27.25 9.47
CA GLY A 15 11.32 -26.33 10.37
C GLY A 15 12.10 -25.04 10.60
N ALA A 16 11.43 -23.89 10.43
CA ALA A 16 12.00 -22.63 10.88
C ALA A 16 12.27 -22.73 12.40
N PRO A 17 13.42 -22.25 12.91
CA PRO A 17 13.64 -22.18 14.34
C PRO A 17 12.53 -21.34 14.99
N ASP A 18 12.11 -21.72 16.20
CA ASP A 18 10.91 -21.15 16.81
C ASP A 18 10.99 -19.63 17.01
N ILE A 19 12.20 -19.10 17.19
CA ILE A 19 12.48 -17.66 17.18
C ILE A 19 12.01 -16.96 15.89
N ILE A 20 12.17 -17.59 14.72
CA ILE A 20 11.74 -17.04 13.43
C ILE A 20 10.23 -17.17 13.29
N LYS A 21 9.62 -18.23 13.82
CA LYS A 21 8.16 -18.39 13.82
C LYS A 21 7.49 -17.28 14.64
N MET A 22 8.04 -16.94 15.80
CA MET A 22 7.52 -15.88 16.68
C MET A 22 7.57 -14.49 16.04
N GLN A 23 8.48 -14.25 15.09
CA GLN A 23 8.54 -13.00 14.33
C GLN A 23 7.37 -12.85 13.35
N LYS A 24 6.76 -13.96 12.89
CA LYS A 24 5.72 -13.92 11.87
C LYS A 24 4.38 -13.53 12.47
N ASN A 25 3.65 -12.69 11.74
CA ASN A 25 2.29 -12.33 12.14
C ASN A 25 1.37 -13.55 11.97
N PRO A 26 0.67 -14.01 13.02
CA PRO A 26 -0.24 -15.16 12.93
C PRO A 26 -1.43 -14.95 11.98
N ASN A 27 -1.82 -13.70 11.73
CA ASN A 27 -2.98 -13.35 10.89
C ASN A 27 -2.64 -13.29 9.40
N VAL A 28 -1.40 -13.64 9.01
CA VAL A 28 -0.95 -13.65 7.62
C VAL A 28 -0.37 -15.02 7.29
N THR A 29 -0.75 -15.55 6.14
CA THR A 29 -0.26 -16.87 5.69
C THR A 29 1.21 -16.80 5.28
N VAL A 30 2.01 -17.71 5.84
CA VAL A 30 3.38 -17.98 5.35
C VAL A 30 3.27 -18.96 4.20
N ARG A 31 3.70 -18.55 3.00
CA ARG A 31 3.46 -19.34 1.77
C ARG A 31 4.65 -20.23 1.42
N MET A 32 4.31 -21.31 0.71
CA MET A 32 5.26 -22.33 0.24
C MET A 32 5.86 -21.91 -1.12
N ARG A 33 6.91 -22.60 -1.54
CA ARG A 33 7.54 -22.38 -2.85
C ARG A 33 6.53 -22.54 -3.99
N GLY A 34 6.57 -21.62 -4.97
CA GLY A 34 5.73 -21.67 -6.17
C GLY A 34 4.39 -20.95 -6.07
N VAL A 35 4.09 -20.30 -4.94
CA VAL A 35 2.85 -19.52 -4.76
C VAL A 35 3.11 -18.04 -5.06
N MET A 36 2.29 -17.43 -5.92
CA MET A 36 2.36 -16.00 -6.18
C MET A 36 1.88 -15.17 -4.99
N GLU A 37 2.56 -14.05 -4.75
CA GLU A 37 2.19 -13.07 -3.74
C GLU A 37 2.00 -11.68 -4.35
N LYS A 38 1.18 -10.87 -3.69
CA LYS A 38 0.97 -9.47 -4.06
C LYS A 38 0.59 -8.63 -2.84
N CYS A 39 0.59 -7.32 -3.02
CA CYS A 39 -0.03 -6.42 -2.06
C CYS A 39 -1.54 -6.71 -1.94
N THR A 40 -1.99 -6.98 -0.72
CA THR A 40 -3.39 -7.22 -0.37
C THR A 40 -3.99 -6.05 0.40
N PHE A 41 -3.34 -4.88 0.40
CA PHE A 41 -3.70 -3.72 1.22
C PHE A 41 -3.90 -4.05 2.71
N CYS A 42 -3.06 -4.95 3.24
CA CYS A 42 -3.14 -5.42 4.61
C CYS A 42 -4.54 -5.96 4.96
N VAL A 43 -5.07 -6.87 4.14
CA VAL A 43 -6.40 -7.49 4.34
C VAL A 43 -6.60 -8.00 5.77
N GLN A 44 -5.56 -8.51 6.43
CA GLN A 44 -5.62 -8.92 7.82
C GLN A 44 -6.08 -7.79 8.76
N ARG A 45 -5.59 -6.56 8.56
CA ARG A 45 -5.98 -5.39 9.36
C ARG A 45 -7.39 -4.90 8.99
N ILE A 46 -7.76 -5.02 7.71
CA ILE A 46 -9.11 -4.66 7.23
C ILE A 46 -10.16 -5.58 7.86
N GLU A 47 -9.92 -6.89 7.85
CA GLU A 47 -10.84 -7.87 8.43
C GLU A 47 -10.89 -7.75 9.95
N GLU A 48 -9.76 -7.54 10.63
CA GLU A 48 -9.75 -7.23 12.06
C GLU A 48 -10.63 -6.01 12.40
N ALA A 49 -10.47 -4.90 11.66
CA ALA A 49 -11.26 -3.69 11.86
C ALA A 49 -12.75 -3.90 11.54
N LYS A 50 -13.06 -4.69 10.51
CA LYS A 50 -14.42 -5.06 10.14
C LYS A 50 -15.08 -5.92 11.21
N ILE A 51 -14.38 -6.95 11.70
CA ILE A 51 -14.86 -7.82 12.79
C ILE A 51 -15.09 -6.99 14.06
N ALA A 52 -14.16 -6.10 14.41
CA ALA A 52 -14.32 -5.21 15.56
C ALA A 52 -15.51 -4.25 15.39
N ALA A 53 -15.76 -3.74 14.19
CA ALA A 53 -16.93 -2.92 13.90
C ALA A 53 -18.24 -3.72 14.04
N HIS A 54 -18.30 -4.94 13.50
CA HIS A 54 -19.47 -5.83 13.69
C HIS A 54 -19.69 -6.20 15.15
N ALA A 55 -18.62 -6.51 15.89
CA ALA A 55 -18.71 -6.83 17.31
C ALA A 55 -19.24 -5.64 18.13
N ARG A 56 -18.82 -4.41 17.81
CA ARG A 56 -19.36 -3.18 18.42
C ARG A 56 -20.82 -2.95 18.07
N ALA A 57 -21.20 -3.21 16.82
CA ALA A 57 -22.57 -3.00 16.33
C ALA A 57 -23.59 -3.94 17.02
N GLY A 58 -23.17 -5.16 17.39
CA GLY A 58 -24.08 -6.15 17.96
C GLY A 58 -25.23 -6.45 17.01
N ALA A 59 -26.48 -6.28 17.47
CA ALA A 59 -27.68 -6.44 16.65
C ALA A 59 -28.08 -5.19 15.84
N SER A 60 -27.35 -4.08 15.98
CA SER A 60 -27.64 -2.85 15.23
C SER A 60 -27.15 -2.94 13.78
N ALA A 61 -27.75 -2.12 12.91
CA ALA A 61 -27.33 -2.03 11.51
C ALA A 61 -26.03 -1.22 11.31
N ASP A 62 -25.52 -0.55 12.34
CA ASP A 62 -24.34 0.33 12.23
C ASP A 62 -23.03 -0.46 12.27
N THR A 63 -22.70 -1.05 11.12
CA THR A 63 -21.50 -1.86 10.90
C THR A 63 -20.34 -1.07 10.31
N ARG A 64 -20.46 0.27 10.28
CA ARG A 64 -19.47 1.10 9.60
C ARG A 64 -18.18 1.16 10.41
N ILE A 65 -17.07 0.89 9.72
CA ILE A 65 -15.74 1.03 10.32
C ILE A 65 -15.52 2.52 10.58
N PRO A 66 -15.16 2.93 11.82
CA PRO A 66 -14.89 4.33 12.11
C PRO A 66 -13.74 4.86 11.26
N ARG A 67 -13.85 6.13 10.87
CA ARG A 67 -12.81 6.82 10.11
C ARG A 67 -11.47 6.77 10.84
N ASP A 68 -10.40 6.54 10.09
CA ASP A 68 -9.01 6.51 10.58
C ASP A 68 -8.75 5.57 11.77
N SER A 69 -9.63 4.58 11.98
CA SER A 69 -9.50 3.59 13.08
C SER A 69 -8.31 2.66 12.92
N PHE A 70 -7.87 2.41 11.68
CA PHE A 70 -6.68 1.64 11.37
C PHE A 70 -6.04 2.15 10.08
N THR A 71 -4.78 1.76 9.87
CA THR A 71 -4.04 2.06 8.65
C THR A 71 -3.23 0.85 8.20
N THR A 72 -2.78 0.84 6.96
CA THR A 72 -1.94 -0.23 6.40
C THR A 72 -0.52 -0.15 6.96
N ALA A 73 0.19 -1.28 6.95
CA ALA A 73 1.55 -1.35 7.47
C ALA A 73 2.50 -0.36 6.77
N CYS A 74 2.38 -0.23 5.45
CA CYS A 74 3.21 0.71 4.67
C CYS A 74 2.88 2.18 4.97
N ALA A 75 1.60 2.52 5.19
CA ALA A 75 1.21 3.87 5.58
C ALA A 75 1.66 4.21 7.02
N GLN A 76 1.57 3.25 7.95
CA GLN A 76 2.05 3.41 9.33
C GLN A 76 3.58 3.57 9.40
N ALA A 77 4.31 2.80 8.60
CA ALA A 77 5.76 2.82 8.61
C ALA A 77 6.36 4.05 7.91
N CYS A 78 5.57 4.77 7.11
CA CYS A 78 6.05 5.90 6.32
C CYS A 78 6.18 7.17 7.19
N PRO A 79 7.39 7.65 7.52
CA PRO A 79 7.56 8.81 8.39
C PRO A 79 7.10 10.12 7.73
N THR A 80 7.14 10.18 6.39
CA THR A 80 6.73 11.36 5.62
C THR A 80 5.22 11.43 5.39
N GLY A 81 4.46 10.40 5.78
CA GLY A 81 3.01 10.34 5.57
C GLY A 81 2.60 10.34 4.10
N ALA A 82 3.45 9.83 3.21
CA ALA A 82 3.23 9.84 1.77
C ALA A 82 2.10 8.89 1.33
N ILE A 83 1.91 7.78 2.04
CA ILE A 83 0.87 6.79 1.73
C ILE A 83 -0.34 7.08 2.61
N VAL A 84 -1.49 7.32 1.99
CA VAL A 84 -2.77 7.51 2.68
C VAL A 84 -3.71 6.38 2.29
N PHE A 85 -4.28 5.72 3.29
CA PHE A 85 -5.23 4.63 3.14
C PHE A 85 -6.56 4.98 3.83
N GLY A 86 -7.69 4.50 3.30
CA GLY A 86 -9.02 4.86 3.80
C GLY A 86 -10.14 4.53 2.81
N ASP A 87 -11.37 4.85 3.21
CA ASP A 87 -12.57 4.61 2.40
C ASP A 87 -12.82 5.73 1.39
N ILE A 88 -12.92 5.38 0.12
CA ILE A 88 -13.19 6.31 -0.99
C ILE A 88 -14.68 6.71 -1.05
N LYS A 89 -15.57 5.89 -0.47
CA LYS A 89 -17.00 6.22 -0.43
C LYS A 89 -17.33 7.33 0.57
N ASP A 90 -16.47 7.53 1.57
CA ASP A 90 -16.59 8.62 2.51
C ASP A 90 -15.94 9.88 1.92
N SER A 91 -16.74 10.89 1.57
CA SER A 91 -16.26 12.15 0.97
C SER A 91 -15.31 12.92 1.89
N GLU A 92 -15.50 12.78 3.20
CA GLU A 92 -14.73 13.48 4.21
C GLU A 92 -13.43 12.76 4.59
N SER A 93 -13.19 11.56 4.05
CA SER A 93 -11.96 10.81 4.28
C SER A 93 -10.75 11.51 3.67
N ARG A 94 -9.58 11.31 4.28
CA ARG A 94 -8.32 11.86 3.75
C ARG A 94 -8.05 11.33 2.34
N VAL A 95 -8.35 10.07 2.05
CA VAL A 95 -8.14 9.49 0.70
C VAL A 95 -9.01 10.17 -0.34
N SER A 96 -10.29 10.41 -0.06
CA SER A 96 -11.21 11.06 -0.99
C SER A 96 -10.75 12.47 -1.33
N LYS A 97 -10.33 13.24 -0.30
CA LYS A 97 -9.76 14.58 -0.48
C LYS A 97 -8.45 14.57 -1.29
N MET A 98 -7.55 13.63 -1.03
CA MET A 98 -6.29 13.51 -1.76
C MET A 98 -6.50 13.08 -3.23
N LYS A 99 -7.49 12.22 -3.50
CA LYS A 99 -7.86 11.81 -4.87
C LYS A 99 -8.52 12.93 -5.67
N GLY A 100 -9.17 13.88 -4.99
CA GLY A 100 -9.75 15.07 -5.61
C GLY A 100 -8.75 16.17 -5.96
N GLN A 101 -7.46 16.03 -5.62
CA GLN A 101 -6.44 17.01 -5.99
C GLN A 101 -6.11 16.94 -7.48
N ASP A 102 -5.86 18.09 -8.11
CA ASP A 102 -5.48 18.18 -9.54
C ASP A 102 -4.21 17.40 -9.89
N ARG A 103 -3.35 17.14 -8.88
CA ARG A 103 -2.11 16.37 -9.01
C ARG A 103 -2.32 14.87 -9.07
N ASN A 104 -3.52 14.38 -8.81
CA ASN A 104 -3.82 12.97 -8.73
C ASN A 104 -3.87 12.36 -10.14
N TYR A 105 -3.06 11.32 -10.36
CA TYR A 105 -3.04 10.59 -11.62
C TYR A 105 -3.00 9.08 -11.37
N ARG A 106 -3.45 8.32 -12.37
CA ARG A 106 -3.51 6.86 -12.35
C ARG A 106 -2.42 6.33 -13.28
N LEU A 107 -1.67 5.34 -12.84
CA LEU A 107 -0.66 4.71 -13.67
C LEU A 107 -1.34 3.92 -14.80
N LEU A 108 -0.85 4.11 -16.02
CA LEU A 108 -1.30 3.41 -17.23
C LEU A 108 -2.82 3.54 -17.47
N ASP A 109 -3.37 4.74 -17.27
CA ASP A 109 -4.82 4.97 -17.36
C ASP A 109 -5.39 4.70 -18.76
N TYR A 110 -4.57 4.84 -19.81
CA TYR A 110 -4.93 4.50 -21.19
C TYR A 110 -5.30 3.02 -21.39
N LEU A 111 -4.85 2.13 -20.50
CA LEU A 111 -5.24 0.70 -20.51
C LEU A 111 -6.59 0.44 -19.82
N ASN A 112 -7.22 1.47 -19.25
CA ASN A 112 -8.47 1.39 -18.49
C ASN A 112 -8.47 0.28 -17.41
N VAL A 113 -7.33 0.09 -16.73
CA VAL A 113 -7.16 -0.94 -15.67
C VAL A 113 -7.93 -0.63 -14.39
N VAL A 114 -8.51 0.57 -14.26
CA VAL A 114 -9.25 1.08 -13.10
C VAL A 114 -8.57 0.73 -11.75
N ALA A 115 -7.24 0.94 -11.66
CA ALA A 115 -6.46 0.76 -10.43
C ALA A 115 -7.00 1.54 -9.20
N ARG A 116 -7.05 0.92 -8.03
CA ARG A 116 -7.52 1.59 -6.80
C ARG A 116 -6.49 2.56 -6.21
N THR A 117 -5.21 2.24 -6.36
CA THR A 117 -4.10 3.12 -6.00
C THR A 117 -3.89 4.18 -7.08
N SER A 118 -3.80 5.42 -6.67
CA SER A 118 -3.43 6.56 -7.51
C SER A 118 -2.29 7.32 -6.83
N TYR A 119 -1.58 8.13 -7.61
CA TYR A 119 -0.38 8.81 -7.18
C TYR A 119 -0.55 10.30 -7.33
N LEU A 120 0.21 11.07 -6.55
CA LEU A 120 0.29 12.52 -6.71
C LEU A 120 1.54 12.85 -7.50
N ALA A 121 1.41 13.72 -8.49
CA ALA A 121 2.53 14.22 -9.27
C ALA A 121 3.58 14.84 -8.35
N ARG A 122 4.86 14.53 -8.56
CA ARG A 122 5.98 15.11 -7.80
C ARG A 122 6.18 16.55 -8.26
N ILE A 123 5.90 17.52 -7.39
CA ILE A 123 6.27 18.92 -7.63
C ILE A 123 7.66 19.15 -7.03
N ARG A 124 8.56 19.71 -7.83
CA ARG A 124 9.84 20.24 -7.35
C ARG A 124 9.75 21.76 -7.35
N ASN A 125 10.34 22.41 -6.34
CA ASN A 125 10.42 23.86 -6.26
C ASN A 125 11.88 24.29 -6.52
N PRO A 126 12.30 24.41 -7.79
CA PRO A 126 13.66 24.84 -8.10
C PRO A 126 13.88 26.32 -7.78
N ASN A 127 15.09 26.64 -7.32
CA ASN A 127 15.49 28.03 -7.11
C ASN A 127 15.85 28.67 -8.47
N PRO A 128 15.19 29.76 -8.91
CA PRO A 128 15.46 30.39 -10.20
C PRO A 128 16.90 30.89 -10.39
N LYS A 129 17.63 31.12 -9.30
CA LYS A 129 19.02 31.62 -9.34
C LYS A 129 20.06 30.53 -9.62
N MET A 130 19.66 29.26 -9.59
CA MET A 130 20.57 28.14 -9.86
C MET A 130 20.73 27.93 -11.37
N PRO A 131 21.95 27.65 -11.87
CA PRO A 131 22.19 27.45 -13.30
C PRO A 131 21.36 26.30 -13.89
N ASP A 132 21.14 25.23 -13.12
CA ASP A 132 20.40 24.03 -13.55
C ASP A 132 18.90 24.09 -13.23
N ALA A 133 18.37 25.26 -12.83
CA ALA A 133 16.99 25.37 -12.33
C ALA A 133 15.93 24.88 -13.33
N LYS A 134 16.20 25.02 -14.63
CA LYS A 134 15.31 24.61 -15.72
C LYS A 134 15.24 23.09 -15.91
N ASP A 135 16.26 22.36 -15.46
CA ASP A 135 16.38 20.92 -15.63
C ASP A 135 15.88 20.13 -14.40
N ILE A 136 15.54 20.84 -13.31
CA ILE A 136 15.05 20.22 -12.07
C ILE A 136 13.60 19.80 -12.23
N GLY A 137 13.37 18.50 -12.48
CA GLY A 137 12.03 17.91 -12.49
C GLY A 137 11.66 17.17 -13.76
N VAL A 138 12.53 17.21 -14.77
CA VAL A 138 12.34 16.47 -16.00
C VAL A 138 12.55 14.97 -15.75
N ALA A 139 11.63 14.13 -16.24
CA ALA A 139 11.71 12.68 -16.09
C ALA A 139 12.80 12.05 -16.97
N SER A 140 13.18 12.72 -18.06
CA SER A 140 14.26 12.35 -18.98
C SER A 140 15.05 13.59 -19.38
N LEU A 141 16.38 13.52 -19.56
CA LEU A 141 17.18 14.68 -20.02
C LEU A 141 16.81 15.17 -21.44
N VAL A 142 15.93 14.44 -22.14
CA VAL A 142 15.54 14.69 -23.53
C VAL A 142 14.23 15.49 -23.62
N GLU A 143 13.34 15.41 -22.63
CA GLU A 143 12.12 16.22 -22.57
C GLU A 143 12.42 17.64 -22.10
N LYS A 144 12.90 18.51 -23.01
CA LYS A 144 12.89 19.94 -22.69
C LYS A 144 11.46 20.42 -22.50
N VAL A 145 11.21 21.12 -21.40
CA VAL A 145 9.93 21.79 -21.14
C VAL A 145 9.66 22.72 -22.34
N PRO A 146 8.49 22.62 -23.01
CA PRO A 146 8.14 23.58 -24.06
C PRO A 146 8.10 24.99 -23.45
N GLU A 147 8.66 25.96 -24.18
CA GLU A 147 8.75 27.37 -23.76
C GLU A 147 7.40 27.97 -23.34
#